data_AF-A0A819SKM9-F1
#
_entry.id   AF-A0A819SKM9-F1
#
_cell.length_a   1.000
_cell.length_b   1.000
_cell.length_c   1.000
_cell.angle_alpha   90.00
_cell.angle_beta   90.00
_cell.angle_gamma   90.00
#
_symmetry.space_group_name_H-M   'P 1'
#
loop_
_entity.id
_entity.type
_entity.pdbx_description
1 polymer ?
#
loop_
_entity_poly.entity_id
_entity_poly.type
_entity_poly.pdbx_seq_one_letter_code
_entity_poly.pdbx_strand_id
1 'polypeptide(L)'
;MMPNRIKCQLAHLYFNPKTHKDGIPVRPIENTIHAPTTNISNYLDEIIRPIFDKECQNTTIIDGVSLIQTLHQYMRKGLFKSTTLFCTFDIRNLYNMLPQEETLNILVEFLHVHGYTKVKGIPPETIRLLASIVLKENVFVYGKKIYQQVLGGAMGSSFTLTLANIFMWKWQKELFVDRI
;
A
#
# COMPACT_ATOMS: atom_id res chain seq x y z
N MET A 1 19.97 -20.08 -5.51
CA MET A 1 19.20 -21.23 -4.98
C MET A 1 17.74 -20.97 -5.27
N MET A 2 17.12 -21.72 -6.19
CA MET A 2 15.69 -21.54 -6.52
C MET A 2 14.84 -21.92 -5.30
N PRO A 3 13.91 -21.08 -4.84
CA PRO A 3 13.26 -21.30 -3.56
C PRO A 3 12.08 -22.28 -3.70
N ASN A 4 12.02 -23.26 -2.78
CA ASN A 4 11.12 -24.41 -2.81
C ASN A 4 9.70 -24.02 -2.35
N ARG A 5 8.71 -24.11 -3.25
CA ARG A 5 7.31 -23.71 -3.02
C ARG A 5 6.54 -24.54 -1.98
N ILE A 6 7.12 -25.63 -1.45
CA ILE A 6 6.44 -26.58 -0.53
C ILE A 6 6.70 -26.27 0.95
N LYS A 7 7.70 -25.43 1.28
CA LYS A 7 8.12 -25.21 2.67
C LYS A 7 7.75 -23.80 3.14
N CYS A 8 6.78 -23.69 4.05
CA CYS A 8 6.54 -22.47 4.83
C CYS A 8 7.79 -22.13 5.64
N GLN A 9 8.22 -20.87 5.59
CA GLN A 9 9.41 -20.36 6.28
C GLN A 9 9.08 -19.02 6.92
N LEU A 10 9.71 -18.73 8.06
CA LEU A 10 9.61 -17.39 8.63
C LEU A 10 10.19 -16.37 7.65
N ALA A 11 9.60 -15.17 7.61
CA ALA A 11 10.16 -14.08 6.85
C ALA A 11 11.54 -13.69 7.40
N HIS A 12 12.39 -13.10 6.56
CA HIS A 12 13.73 -12.65 6.97
C HIS A 12 13.89 -11.16 6.68
N LEU A 13 14.30 -10.41 7.70
CA LEU A 13 14.62 -8.99 7.55
C LEU A 13 16.07 -8.81 7.11
N TYR A 14 16.28 -8.06 6.04
CA TYR A 14 17.59 -7.63 5.56
C TYR A 14 17.58 -6.16 5.17
N PHE A 15 18.74 -5.59 4.89
CA PHE A 15 18.92 -4.16 4.70
C PHE A 15 19.63 -3.85 3.39
N ASN A 16 18.98 -3.06 2.53
CA ASN A 16 19.57 -2.59 1.28
C ASN A 16 20.17 -1.18 1.47
N PRO A 17 21.43 -0.92 1.10
CA PRO A 17 22.02 0.41 1.19
C PRO A 17 21.40 1.35 0.14
N LYS A 18 21.11 2.60 0.54
CA LYS A 18 20.76 3.67 -0.39
C LYS A 18 22.04 4.42 -0.80
N THR A 19 22.79 3.84 -1.74
CA THR A 19 24.11 4.34 -2.19
C THR A 19 24.10 5.74 -2.81
N HIS A 20 22.93 6.22 -3.24
CA HIS A 20 22.73 7.55 -3.84
C HIS A 20 22.41 8.64 -2.80
N LYS A 21 22.45 8.35 -1.50
CA LYS A 21 22.17 9.32 -0.43
C LYS A 21 23.38 9.48 0.49
N ASP A 22 23.61 10.69 0.95
CA ASP A 22 24.65 10.99 1.94
C ASP A 22 24.46 10.14 3.20
N GLY A 23 25.57 9.61 3.73
CA GLY A 23 25.57 8.70 4.88
C GLY A 23 25.07 7.28 4.59
N ILE A 24 24.72 6.95 3.33
CA ILE A 24 24.30 5.61 2.86
C ILE A 24 23.28 4.95 3.81
N PRO A 25 22.13 5.60 4.08
CA PRO A 25 21.11 5.03 4.94
C PRO A 25 20.60 3.70 4.38
N VAL A 26 20.21 2.79 5.26
CA VAL A 26 19.67 1.49 4.87
C VAL A 26 18.15 1.51 4.69
N ARG A 27 17.64 0.64 3.81
CA ARG A 27 16.22 0.33 3.66
C ARG A 27 15.97 -1.08 4.19
N PRO A 28 15.18 -1.25 5.25
CA PRO A 28 14.74 -2.58 5.68
C PRO A 28 13.85 -3.19 4.60
N ILE A 29 14.08 -4.46 4.28
CA ILE A 29 13.23 -5.26 3.39
C ILE A 29 12.97 -6.59 4.09
N GLU A 30 11.71 -6.97 4.16
CA GLU A 30 11.28 -8.27 4.64
C GLU A 30 11.09 -9.21 3.45
N ASN A 31 11.87 -10.29 3.41
CA ASN A 31 11.65 -11.36 2.45
C ASN A 31 10.49 -12.23 2.93
N THR A 32 9.31 -12.02 2.34
CA THR A 32 8.07 -12.71 2.69
C THR A 32 7.71 -13.82 1.70
N ILE A 33 8.58 -14.22 0.75
CA ILE A 33 8.18 -15.12 -0.36
C ILE A 33 7.57 -16.46 0.12
N HIS A 34 7.91 -16.92 1.32
CA HIS A 34 7.41 -18.18 1.91
C HIS A 34 6.79 -18.01 3.30
N ALA A 35 6.49 -16.78 3.69
CA ALA A 35 5.86 -16.50 4.97
C ALA A 35 4.44 -17.13 5.06
N PRO A 36 3.95 -17.44 6.27
CA PRO A 36 2.60 -17.99 6.45
C PRO A 36 1.50 -17.12 5.82
N THR A 37 1.67 -15.80 5.82
CA THR A 37 0.67 -14.83 5.36
C THR A 37 0.75 -14.51 3.87
N THR A 38 1.74 -15.03 3.15
CA THR A 38 2.05 -14.61 1.76
C THR A 38 0.94 -14.94 0.78
N ASN A 39 0.34 -16.13 0.88
CA ASN A 39 -0.75 -16.53 -0.01
C ASN A 39 -2.00 -15.69 0.25
N ILE A 40 -2.30 -15.36 1.51
CA ILE A 40 -3.41 -14.48 1.87
C ILE A 40 -3.14 -13.07 1.32
N SER A 41 -1.92 -12.54 1.51
CA SER A 41 -1.49 -11.26 0.95
C SER A 41 -1.68 -11.22 -0.56
N ASN A 42 -1.14 -12.20 -1.29
CA ASN A 42 -1.26 -12.23 -2.75
C ASN A 42 -2.71 -12.32 -3.23
N TYR A 43 -3.52 -13.14 -2.58
CA TYR A 43 -4.93 -13.27 -2.92
C TYR A 43 -5.72 -11.97 -2.67
N LEU A 44 -5.49 -11.33 -1.52
CA LEU A 44 -6.13 -10.05 -1.21
C LEU A 44 -5.69 -8.96 -2.20
N ASP A 45 -4.41 -8.90 -2.54
CA ASP A 45 -3.91 -7.97 -3.55
C ASP A 45 -4.58 -8.20 -4.91
N GLU A 46 -4.65 -9.45 -5.36
CA GLU A 46 -5.29 -9.82 -6.63
C GLU A 46 -6.75 -9.35 -6.75
N ILE A 47 -7.53 -9.43 -5.66
CA ILE A 47 -8.95 -9.09 -5.69
C ILE A 47 -9.24 -7.61 -5.38
N ILE A 48 -8.40 -6.95 -4.58
CA ILE A 48 -8.62 -5.57 -4.12
C ILE A 48 -7.90 -4.55 -5.01
N ARG A 49 -6.69 -4.85 -5.49
CA ARG A 49 -5.91 -3.91 -6.31
C ARG A 49 -6.66 -3.43 -7.55
N PRO A 50 -7.34 -4.29 -8.35
CA PRO A 50 -8.11 -3.83 -9.49
C PRO A 50 -9.27 -2.90 -9.13
N ILE A 51 -9.85 -3.05 -7.93
CA ILE A 51 -10.89 -2.16 -7.42
C ILE A 51 -10.27 -0.79 -7.13
N PHE A 52 -9.14 -0.76 -6.41
CA PHE A 52 -8.42 0.49 -6.15
C PHE A 52 -8.06 1.22 -7.44
N ASP A 53 -7.43 0.52 -8.39
CA ASP A 53 -6.99 1.14 -9.65
C ASP A 53 -8.18 1.71 -10.44
N LYS A 54 -9.33 1.02 -10.44
CA LYS A 54 -10.56 1.49 -11.10
C LYS A 54 -11.15 2.73 -10.42
N GLU A 55 -11.32 2.68 -9.11
CA GLU A 55 -12.04 3.72 -8.36
C GLU A 55 -11.19 4.97 -8.11
N CYS A 56 -9.87 4.83 -8.06
CA CYS A 56 -8.91 5.90 -7.76
C CYS A 56 -8.11 6.40 -8.98
N GLN A 57 -8.47 5.99 -10.20
CA GLN A 57 -7.75 6.36 -11.43
C GLN A 57 -7.60 7.88 -11.64
N ASN A 58 -8.56 8.67 -11.16
CA ASN A 58 -8.57 10.13 -11.38
C ASN A 58 -7.66 10.89 -10.40
N THR A 59 -7.28 10.27 -9.29
CA THR A 59 -6.46 10.88 -8.22
C THR A 59 -5.09 10.24 -8.11
N THR A 60 -4.84 9.14 -8.84
CA THR A 60 -3.61 8.36 -8.77
C THR A 60 -2.82 8.52 -10.05
N ILE A 61 -1.56 8.92 -9.92
CA ILE A 61 -0.60 8.96 -11.02
C ILE A 61 0.16 7.63 -11.06
N ILE A 62 0.17 6.97 -12.21
CA ILE A 62 0.76 5.64 -12.37
C ILE A 62 2.26 5.74 -12.67
N ASP A 63 2.66 6.73 -13.47
CA ASP A 63 4.03 6.94 -13.90
C ASP A 63 4.27 8.39 -14.39
N GLY A 64 5.50 8.69 -14.82
CA GLY A 64 5.86 10.01 -15.34
C GLY A 64 5.16 10.37 -16.65
N VAL A 65 4.84 9.38 -17.49
CA VAL A 65 4.20 9.60 -18.79
C VAL A 65 2.74 10.02 -18.59
N SER A 66 2.00 9.29 -17.75
CA SER A 66 0.62 9.60 -17.35
C SER A 66 0.53 10.95 -16.63
N LEU A 67 1.53 11.32 -15.82
CA LEU A 67 1.60 12.67 -15.24
C LEU A 67 1.67 13.75 -16.33
N ILE A 68 2.62 13.65 -17.26
CA ILE A 68 2.78 14.64 -18.34
C ILE A 68 1.51 14.73 -19.18
N GLN A 69 0.91 13.59 -19.53
CA GLN A 69 -0.35 13.55 -20.26
C GLN A 69 -1.48 14.26 -19.51
N THR A 70 -1.60 14.03 -18.20
CA THR A 70 -2.59 14.68 -17.33
C THR A 70 -2.37 16.19 -17.30
N LEU A 71 -1.14 16.64 -17.09
CA LEU A 71 -0.81 18.08 -17.10
C LEU A 71 -1.14 18.75 -18.44
N HIS A 72 -0.83 18.09 -19.57
CA HIS A 72 -1.22 18.59 -20.90
C HIS A 72 -2.74 18.68 -21.07
N GLN A 73 -3.51 17.73 -20.53
CA GLN A 73 -4.97 17.82 -20.57
C GLN A 73 -5.49 19.01 -19.76
N TYR A 74 -4.93 19.27 -18.58
CA TYR A 74 -5.30 20.43 -17.75
C TYR A 74 -4.99 21.74 -18.47
N MET A 75 -3.82 21.82 -19.12
CA MET A 75 -3.43 22.96 -19.95
C MET A 75 -4.42 23.17 -21.11
N ARG A 76 -4.76 22.12 -21.87
CA ARG A 76 -5.71 22.21 -23.00
C ARG A 76 -7.12 22.62 -22.57
N LYS A 77 -7.53 22.24 -21.35
CA LYS A 77 -8.81 22.64 -20.75
C LYS A 77 -8.79 24.07 -20.19
N GLY A 78 -7.66 24.79 -20.26
CA GLY A 78 -7.52 26.13 -19.72
C GLY A 78 -7.56 26.18 -18.18
N LEU A 79 -7.26 25.07 -17.50
CA LEU A 79 -7.30 24.99 -16.04
C LEU A 79 -6.05 25.61 -15.40
N PHE A 80 -4.96 25.77 -16.15
CA PHE A 80 -3.76 26.47 -15.69
C PHE A 80 -3.90 27.98 -15.90
N LYS A 81 -4.04 28.69 -14.79
CA LYS A 81 -3.92 30.15 -14.70
C LYS A 81 -2.48 30.55 -14.44
N SER A 82 -2.12 31.81 -14.73
CA SER A 82 -0.82 32.38 -14.36
C SER A 82 -0.54 32.33 -12.85
N THR A 83 -1.58 32.20 -12.03
CA THR A 83 -1.51 32.07 -10.57
C THR A 83 -1.48 30.62 -10.07
N THR A 84 -1.40 29.63 -10.96
CA THR A 84 -1.37 28.21 -10.58
C THR A 84 -0.05 27.88 -9.90
N LEU A 85 -0.11 27.27 -8.72
CA LEU A 85 1.07 26.79 -7.99
C LEU A 85 1.14 25.26 -8.05
N PHE A 86 2.36 24.75 -8.22
CA PHE A 86 2.64 23.33 -8.09
C PHE A 86 3.26 23.08 -6.72
N CYS A 87 2.59 22.26 -5.91
CA CYS A 87 3.03 21.89 -4.57
C CYS A 87 3.39 20.40 -4.55
N THR A 88 4.46 20.04 -3.85
CA THR A 88 4.87 18.66 -3.65
C THR A 88 4.94 18.33 -2.16
N PHE A 89 4.54 17.11 -1.81
CA PHE A 89 4.62 16.58 -0.46
C PHE A 89 5.34 15.23 -0.51
N ASP A 90 6.22 14.97 0.45
CA ASP A 90 6.92 13.70 0.59
C ASP A 90 6.44 12.97 1.85
N ILE A 91 5.80 11.82 1.67
CA ILE A 91 5.33 10.98 2.77
C ILE A 91 6.40 9.95 3.07
N ARG A 92 7.02 10.10 4.25
CA ARG A 92 8.11 9.22 4.69
C ARG A 92 7.54 7.96 5.31
N ASN A 93 8.18 6.82 5.04
CA ASN A 93 7.94 5.57 5.76
C ASN A 93 6.46 5.12 5.74
N LEU A 94 5.76 5.33 4.62
CA LEU A 94 4.33 5.05 4.52
C LEU A 94 3.98 3.62 4.97
N TYR A 95 4.63 2.60 4.40
CA TYR A 95 4.27 1.19 4.68
C TYR A 95 4.49 0.77 6.13
N ASN A 96 5.61 1.21 6.74
CA ASN A 96 5.97 0.83 8.09
C ASN A 96 5.31 1.70 9.17
N MET A 97 4.57 2.74 8.78
CA MET A 97 3.88 3.65 9.69
C MET A 97 2.36 3.61 9.57
N LEU A 98 1.79 2.70 8.77
CA LEU A 98 0.33 2.53 8.70
C LEU A 98 -0.22 2.12 10.07
N PRO A 99 -1.16 2.89 10.66
CA PRO A 99 -1.89 2.46 11.84
C PRO A 99 -2.77 1.27 11.47
N GLN A 100 -2.45 0.08 11.97
CA GLN A 100 -3.02 -1.18 11.46
C GLN A 100 -4.54 -1.24 11.58
N GLU A 101 -5.11 -0.94 12.75
CA GLU A 101 -6.58 -0.93 12.94
C GLU A 101 -7.29 0.07 12.04
N GLU A 102 -6.77 1.29 11.99
CA GLU A 102 -7.34 2.35 11.15
C GLU A 102 -7.31 1.96 9.68
N THR A 103 -6.20 1.38 9.22
CA THR A 103 -6.01 0.92 7.84
C THR A 103 -7.02 -0.17 7.48
N LEU A 104 -7.30 -1.11 8.40
CA LEU A 104 -8.31 -2.15 8.23
C LEU A 104 -9.72 -1.56 8.15
N ASN A 105 -10.02 -0.55 8.95
CA ASN A 105 -11.31 0.14 8.92
C ASN A 105 -11.48 0.95 7.62
N ILE A 106 -10.43 1.66 7.20
CA ILE A 106 -10.42 2.41 5.94
C ILE A 106 -10.60 1.46 4.74
N LEU A 107 -10.02 0.26 4.76
CA LEU A 107 -10.27 -0.74 3.72
C LEU A 107 -11.75 -1.08 3.59
N VAL A 108 -12.45 -1.29 4.70
CA VAL A 108 -13.89 -1.57 4.69
C VAL A 108 -14.69 -0.35 4.26
N GLU A 109 -14.34 0.84 4.77
CA GLU A 109 -14.96 2.10 4.34
C GLU A 109 -14.83 2.27 2.83
N PHE A 110 -13.63 2.08 2.28
CA PHE A 110 -13.35 2.18 0.85
C PHE A 110 -14.28 1.26 0.04
N LEU A 111 -14.38 -0.02 0.42
CA LEU A 111 -15.26 -0.96 -0.27
C LEU A 111 -16.73 -0.51 -0.20
N HIS A 112 -17.22 -0.08 0.96
CA HIS A 112 -18.60 0.38 1.13
C HIS A 112 -18.91 1.66 0.34
N VAL A 113 -18.01 2.66 0.38
CA VAL A 113 -18.18 3.94 -0.33
C VAL A 113 -18.30 3.72 -1.84
N HIS A 114 -17.59 2.73 -2.38
CA HIS A 114 -17.65 2.37 -3.80
C HIS A 114 -18.70 1.30 -4.12
N GLY A 115 -19.60 0.98 -3.19
CA GLY A 115 -20.76 0.10 -3.42
C GLY A 115 -20.47 -1.40 -3.41
N TYR A 116 -19.29 -1.83 -2.95
CA TYR A 116 -18.92 -3.24 -2.88
C TYR A 116 -19.46 -3.90 -1.60
N THR A 117 -20.57 -4.63 -1.74
CA THR A 117 -21.13 -5.46 -0.66
C THR A 117 -20.47 -6.85 -0.59
N LYS A 118 -19.85 -7.30 -1.68
CA LYS A 118 -18.99 -8.49 -1.78
C LYS A 118 -17.92 -8.27 -2.84
N VAL A 119 -16.72 -8.82 -2.61
CA VAL A 119 -15.64 -8.91 -3.61
C VAL A 119 -15.37 -10.38 -3.88
N LYS A 120 -15.57 -10.84 -5.12
CA LYS A 120 -15.45 -12.27 -5.49
C LYS A 120 -16.27 -13.21 -4.58
N GLY A 121 -17.43 -12.74 -4.11
CA GLY A 121 -18.30 -13.49 -3.19
C GLY A 121 -17.96 -13.35 -1.70
N ILE A 122 -16.85 -12.68 -1.36
CA ILE A 122 -16.37 -12.49 0.01
C ILE A 122 -16.89 -11.15 0.56
N PRO A 123 -17.56 -11.13 1.73
CA PRO A 123 -17.99 -9.89 2.38
C PRO A 123 -16.82 -9.01 2.85
N PRO A 124 -16.96 -7.66 2.87
CA PRO A 124 -15.94 -6.73 3.38
C PRO A 124 -15.38 -7.09 4.76
N GLU A 125 -16.21 -7.55 5.68
CA GLU A 125 -15.74 -7.96 7.02
C GLU A 125 -14.81 -9.18 6.98
N THR A 126 -15.07 -10.14 6.09
CA THR A 126 -14.17 -11.29 5.90
C THR A 126 -12.86 -10.86 5.25
N ILE A 127 -12.91 -9.89 4.31
CA ILE A 127 -11.71 -9.28 3.73
C ILE A 127 -10.90 -8.57 4.81
N ARG A 128 -11.57 -7.83 5.71
CA ARG A 128 -10.94 -7.17 6.87
C ARG A 128 -10.25 -8.17 7.80
N LEU A 129 -10.90 -9.30 8.09
CA LEU A 129 -10.32 -10.39 8.90
C LEU A 129 -9.05 -10.96 8.26
N LEU A 130 -9.09 -11.28 6.95
CA LEU A 130 -7.93 -11.77 6.22
C LEU A 130 -6.80 -10.73 6.16
N ALA A 131 -7.15 -9.46 5.93
CA ALA A 131 -6.21 -8.35 5.96
C ALA A 131 -5.55 -8.18 7.33
N SER A 132 -6.32 -8.36 8.41
CA SER A 132 -5.81 -8.32 9.78
C SER A 132 -4.78 -9.42 10.03
N ILE A 133 -4.99 -10.62 9.48
CA ILE A 133 -4.00 -11.71 9.58
C ILE A 133 -2.70 -11.30 8.87
N VAL A 134 -2.79 -10.71 7.68
CA VAL A 134 -1.60 -10.27 6.92
C VAL A 134 -0.80 -9.22 7.68
N LEU A 135 -1.46 -8.25 8.31
CA LEU A 135 -0.77 -7.17 9.04
C LEU A 135 -0.26 -7.60 10.42
N LYS A 136 -1.09 -8.28 11.21
CA LYS A 136 -0.81 -8.54 12.63
C LYS A 136 -0.01 -9.81 12.86
N GLU A 137 -0.18 -10.83 12.03
CA GLU A 137 0.56 -12.09 12.16
C GLU A 137 1.86 -12.08 11.35
N ASN A 138 2.35 -10.88 11.00
CA ASN A 138 3.63 -10.73 10.32
C ASN A 138 4.80 -10.93 11.30
N VAL A 139 5.45 -12.09 11.18
CA VAL A 139 6.57 -12.50 12.02
C VAL A 139 7.81 -12.75 11.14
N PHE A 140 8.95 -12.20 11.55
CA PHE A 140 10.21 -12.29 10.81
C PHE A 140 11.42 -12.55 11.72
N VAL A 141 12.49 -13.05 11.12
CA VAL A 141 13.77 -13.34 11.77
C VAL A 141 14.79 -12.27 11.44
N TYR A 142 15.47 -11.76 12.47
CA TYR A 142 16.65 -10.92 12.34
C TYR A 142 17.67 -11.26 13.42
N GLY A 143 18.94 -11.46 13.05
CA GLY A 143 20.01 -11.73 14.02
C GLY A 143 19.72 -12.93 14.95
N LYS A 144 19.18 -14.03 14.42
CA LYS A 144 18.75 -15.24 15.16
C LYS A 144 17.62 -15.03 16.18
N LYS A 145 16.97 -13.86 16.18
CA LYS A 145 15.79 -13.56 17.00
C LYS A 145 14.55 -13.45 16.13
N ILE A 146 13.40 -13.76 16.71
CA ILE A 146 12.08 -13.65 16.09
C ILE A 146 11.44 -12.35 16.56
N TYR A 147 10.84 -11.61 15.63
CA TYR A 147 10.14 -10.36 15.88
C TYR A 147 8.78 -10.39 15.20
N GLN A 148 7.83 -9.67 15.78
CA GLN A 148 6.51 -9.43 15.20
C GLN A 148 6.37 -7.95 14.86
N GLN A 149 5.86 -7.65 13.68
CA GLN A 149 5.58 -6.28 13.28
C GLN A 149 4.28 -5.80 13.94
N VAL A 150 4.40 -4.78 14.80
CA VAL A 150 3.26 -4.22 15.55
C VAL A 150 2.69 -2.92 14.95
N LEU A 151 3.37 -2.37 13.93
CA LEU A 151 2.98 -1.14 13.24
C LEU A 151 3.33 -1.26 11.76
N GLY A 152 2.44 -0.75 10.89
CA GLY A 152 2.61 -0.85 9.45
C GLY A 152 2.38 -2.25 8.90
N GLY A 153 2.78 -2.46 7.65
CA GLY A 153 2.86 -3.77 7.00
C GLY A 153 4.26 -4.06 6.48
N ALA A 154 4.49 -5.31 6.10
CA ALA A 154 5.77 -5.77 5.56
C ALA A 154 6.05 -5.09 4.21
N MET A 155 7.21 -4.45 4.05
CA MET A 155 7.58 -3.82 2.77
C MET A 155 7.69 -4.81 1.60
N GLY A 156 7.80 -6.12 1.87
CA GLY A 156 7.79 -7.19 0.87
C GLY A 156 6.42 -7.83 0.62
N SER A 157 5.37 -7.45 1.36
CA SER A 157 4.02 -7.96 1.14
C SER A 157 3.34 -7.20 -0.01
N SER A 158 2.82 -7.95 -0.97
CA SER A 158 2.03 -7.44 -2.10
C SER A 158 0.86 -6.58 -1.61
N PHE A 159 0.09 -7.08 -0.65
CA PHE A 159 -1.11 -6.41 -0.16
C PHE A 159 -0.82 -5.14 0.66
N THR A 160 0.35 -5.05 1.28
CA THR A 160 0.75 -3.85 2.04
C THR A 160 0.79 -2.60 1.14
N LEU A 161 1.21 -2.75 -0.12
CA LEU A 161 1.15 -1.65 -1.10
C LEU A 161 -0.28 -1.20 -1.36
N THR A 162 -1.19 -2.15 -1.60
CA THR A 162 -2.60 -1.84 -1.87
C THR A 162 -3.29 -1.19 -0.67
N LEU A 163 -3.00 -1.65 0.55
CA LEU A 163 -3.46 -1.01 1.78
C LEU A 163 -2.92 0.42 1.93
N ALA A 164 -1.64 0.63 1.65
CA ALA A 164 -1.04 1.96 1.71
C ALA A 164 -1.71 2.93 0.74
N ASN A 165 -1.99 2.47 -0.49
CA ASN A 165 -2.70 3.25 -1.48
C ASN A 165 -4.13 3.60 -1.05
N ILE A 166 -4.86 2.65 -0.47
CA ILE A 166 -6.21 2.87 0.07
C ILE A 166 -6.19 3.83 1.28
N PHE A 167 -5.20 3.71 2.16
CA PHE A 167 -4.99 4.67 3.24
C PHE A 167 -4.76 6.09 2.68
N MET A 168 -3.95 6.21 1.64
CA MET A 168 -3.70 7.48 0.97
C MET A 168 -4.93 8.05 0.26
N TRP A 169 -5.84 7.21 -0.23
CA TRP A 169 -7.13 7.66 -0.76
C TRP A 169 -7.95 8.37 0.31
N LYS A 170 -8.03 7.78 1.52
CA LYS A 170 -8.74 8.40 2.65
C LYS A 170 -8.08 9.73 3.05
N TRP A 171 -6.77 9.73 3.23
CA TRP A 171 -6.01 10.92 3.59
C TRP A 171 -6.19 12.06 2.57
N GLN A 172 -6.13 11.74 1.27
CA GLN A 172 -6.36 12.72 0.20
C GLN A 172 -7.79 13.26 0.25
N LYS A 173 -8.79 12.39 0.41
CA LYS A 173 -10.19 12.79 0.49
C LYS A 173 -10.39 13.80 1.62
N GLU A 174 -9.87 13.54 2.81
CA GLU A 174 -9.98 14.45 3.96
C GLU A 174 -9.26 15.79 3.72
N LEU A 175 -8.11 15.78 3.03
CA LEU A 175 -7.39 17.00 2.70
C LEU A 175 -8.20 17.95 1.80
N PHE A 176 -9.05 17.40 0.93
CA PHE A 176 -9.83 18.17 -0.06
C PHE A 176 -11.31 18.36 0.30
N VAL A 177 -11.86 17.60 1.27
CA VAL A 177 -13.28 17.68 1.68
C VAL A 177 -13.64 18.99 2.39
N ASP A 178 -12.66 19.75 2.92
CA ASP A 178 -12.91 21.05 3.55
C ASP A 178 -12.78 22.27 2.60
N ARG A 179 -12.63 22.06 1.27
CA ARG A 179 -12.33 23.17 0.34
C ARG A 179 -13.00 23.10 -1.04
N ILE A 180 -14.23 22.58 -1.13
CA ILE A 180 -15.11 22.77 -2.31
C ILE A 180 -16.49 23.20 -1.85
#